data_AF-A0A3D3R4C2-F1
#
_entry.id   AF-A0A3D3R4C2-F1
#
_cell.length_a   1.000
_cell.length_b   1.000
_cell.length_c   1.000
_cell.angle_alpha   90.00
_cell.angle_beta   90.00
_cell.angle_gamma   90.00
#
_symmetry.space_group_name_H-M   'P 1'
#
loop_
_entity.id
_entity.type
_entity.pdbx_description
1 polymer ?
#
loop_
_entity_poly.entity_id
_entity_poly.type
_entity_poly.pdbx_seq_one_letter_code
_entity_poly.pdbx_strand_id
1 'polypeptide(L)'
;MITGCSPAPDERLAEFAQQTMTEQSRQNQRMADQSEAIVDESHQLAESAKELVERDAEARRELIAAQQELTSQLNEHQSAIYTGHDQLEQDRRELAEQRHRDPIIATVIQNIGLVIACLLPLLVAVQVIWQMQSQEPDHAAVAELLTLELTSEEPLLLPGPRLRQSMLAQEGEETLST
;
A
#
# COMPACT_ATOMS: atom_id res chain seq x y z
N MET A 1 3.20 -130.87 -1.60
CA MET A 1 4.13 -129.75 -1.34
C MET A 1 4.98 -129.57 -2.58
N ILE A 2 4.64 -128.58 -3.41
CA ILE A 2 5.44 -128.19 -4.57
C ILE A 2 6.20 -126.94 -4.15
N THR A 3 7.51 -127.04 -4.19
CA THR A 3 8.51 -126.05 -3.85
C THR A 3 8.48 -124.90 -4.87
N GLY A 4 8.10 -123.70 -4.43
CA GLY A 4 8.23 -122.47 -5.21
C GLY A 4 9.57 -121.80 -4.91
N CYS A 5 10.63 -122.20 -5.61
CA CYS A 5 11.84 -121.39 -5.74
C CYS A 5 11.69 -120.54 -6.99
N SER A 6 11.31 -119.27 -6.81
CA SER A 6 11.36 -118.27 -7.88
C SER A 6 12.79 -117.71 -7.97
N PRO A 7 13.31 -117.39 -9.17
CA PRO A 7 14.61 -116.75 -9.32
C PRO A 7 14.65 -115.41 -8.57
N ALA A 8 15.82 -115.10 -8.02
CA ALA A 8 16.01 -114.21 -6.88
C ALA A 8 15.48 -112.77 -7.09
N PRO A 9 14.79 -112.18 -6.10
CA PRO A 9 14.27 -110.81 -6.16
C PRO A 9 15.35 -109.72 -6.27
N ASP A 10 16.60 -110.03 -5.90
CA ASP A 10 17.70 -109.06 -5.84
C ASP A 10 18.21 -108.61 -7.21
N GLU A 11 18.10 -109.47 -8.25
CA GLU A 11 18.60 -109.16 -9.60
C GLU A 11 17.74 -108.08 -10.29
N ARG A 12 16.42 -108.13 -10.08
CA ARG A 12 15.50 -107.09 -10.56
C ARG A 12 15.66 -105.76 -9.84
N LEU A 13 16.01 -105.79 -8.55
CA LEU A 13 16.29 -104.59 -7.77
C LEU A 13 17.57 -103.91 -8.25
N ALA A 14 18.62 -104.69 -8.54
CA ALA A 14 19.87 -104.17 -9.10
C ALA A 14 19.65 -103.54 -10.48
N GLU A 15 18.89 -104.19 -11.36
CA GLU A 15 18.56 -103.67 -12.70
C GLU A 15 17.73 -102.38 -12.60
N PHE A 16 16.72 -102.33 -11.71
CA PHE A 16 15.92 -101.14 -11.47
C PHE A 16 16.75 -99.98 -10.91
N ALA A 17 17.64 -100.25 -9.95
CA ALA A 17 18.54 -99.25 -9.39
C ALA A 17 19.48 -98.68 -10.47
N GLN A 18 20.04 -99.54 -11.33
CA GLN A 18 20.90 -99.12 -12.43
C GLN A 18 20.14 -98.28 -13.45
N GLN A 19 18.92 -98.67 -13.81
CA GLN A 19 18.08 -97.92 -14.74
C GLN A 19 17.71 -96.54 -14.17
N THR A 20 17.33 -96.48 -12.89
CA THR A 20 16.96 -95.22 -12.21
C THR A 20 18.16 -94.28 -12.09
N MET A 21 19.35 -94.81 -11.76
CA MET A 21 20.58 -94.02 -11.66
C MET A 21 21.01 -93.45 -13.02
N THR A 22 20.77 -94.19 -14.10
CA THR A 22 21.07 -93.71 -15.47
C THR A 22 20.12 -92.58 -15.89
N GLU A 23 18.83 -92.71 -15.59
CA GLU A 23 17.85 -91.64 -15.83
C GLU A 23 18.10 -90.41 -14.97
N GLN A 24 18.47 -90.60 -13.70
CA GLN A 24 18.84 -89.51 -12.80
C GLN A 24 20.09 -88.78 -13.28
N SER A 25 21.11 -89.50 -13.76
CA SER A 25 22.31 -88.89 -14.34
C SER A 25 21.97 -88.03 -15.56
N ARG A 26 21.09 -88.51 -16.44
CA ARG A 26 20.63 -87.74 -17.60
C ARG A 26 19.83 -86.50 -17.20
N GLN A 27 18.97 -86.61 -16.19
CA GLN A 27 18.22 -85.47 -15.67
C GLN A 27 19.16 -84.42 -15.07
N ASN A 28 20.15 -84.86 -14.30
CA ASN A 28 21.12 -83.98 -13.66
C ASN A 28 21.98 -83.24 -14.68
N GLN A 29 22.35 -83.90 -15.79
CA GLN A 29 23.06 -83.24 -16.91
C GLN A 29 22.20 -82.17 -17.58
N ARG A 30 20.93 -82.45 -17.90
CA ARG A 30 20.03 -81.43 -18.47
C ARG A 30 19.80 -80.27 -17.53
N MET A 31 19.71 -80.54 -16.22
CA MET A 31 19.59 -79.50 -15.21
C MET A 31 20.86 -78.64 -15.13
N ALA A 32 22.04 -79.23 -15.23
CA ALA A 32 23.30 -78.50 -15.28
C ALA A 32 23.37 -77.56 -16.51
N ASP A 33 23.04 -78.08 -17.69
CA ASP A 33 23.02 -77.30 -18.93
C ASP A 33 22.02 -76.14 -18.86
N GLN A 34 20.84 -76.37 -18.29
CA GLN A 34 19.85 -75.32 -18.06
C GLN A 34 20.30 -74.30 -17.03
N SER A 35 20.97 -74.75 -15.96
CA SER A 35 21.41 -73.86 -14.90
C SER A 35 22.51 -72.91 -15.39
N GLU A 36 23.40 -73.37 -16.27
CA GLU A 36 24.41 -72.53 -16.92
C GLU A 36 23.75 -71.42 -17.75
N ALA A 37 22.78 -71.79 -18.60
CA ALA A 37 22.04 -70.81 -19.41
C ALA A 37 21.30 -69.76 -18.56
N ILE A 38 20.68 -70.17 -17.45
CA ILE A 38 19.98 -69.26 -16.53
C ILE A 38 20.96 -68.30 -15.83
N VAL A 39 22.16 -68.77 -15.48
CA VAL A 39 23.18 -67.94 -14.83
C VAL A 39 23.68 -66.86 -15.78
N ASP A 40 23.95 -67.21 -17.04
CA ASP A 40 24.39 -66.25 -18.06
C ASP A 40 23.31 -65.20 -18.34
N GLU A 41 22.06 -65.62 -18.49
CA GLU A 41 20.93 -64.70 -18.67
C GLU A 41 20.77 -63.77 -17.45
N SER A 42 20.84 -64.33 -16.24
CA SER A 42 20.75 -63.54 -14.99
C SER A 42 21.88 -62.53 -14.87
N HIS A 43 23.09 -62.89 -15.31
CA HIS A 43 24.23 -61.97 -15.33
C HIS A 43 24.00 -60.81 -16.30
N GLN A 44 23.52 -61.11 -17.51
CA GLN A 44 23.21 -60.09 -18.52
C GLN A 44 22.07 -59.16 -18.07
N LEU A 45 21.04 -59.72 -17.43
CA LEU A 45 19.94 -58.95 -16.84
C LEU A 45 20.43 -58.04 -15.71
N ALA A 46 21.32 -58.54 -14.85
CA ALA A 46 21.90 -57.75 -13.76
C ALA A 46 22.75 -56.58 -14.28
N GLU A 47 23.59 -56.80 -15.30
CA GLU A 47 24.37 -55.73 -15.94
C GLU A 47 23.46 -54.69 -16.61
N SER A 48 22.41 -55.13 -17.32
CA SER A 48 21.43 -54.23 -17.95
C SER A 48 20.66 -53.41 -16.91
N ALA A 49 20.26 -54.04 -15.80
CA ALA A 49 19.59 -53.37 -14.69
C ALA A 49 20.51 -52.35 -14.02
N LYS A 50 21.80 -52.67 -13.87
CA LYS A 50 22.81 -51.75 -13.32
C LYS A 50 22.98 -50.52 -14.22
N GLU A 51 23.10 -50.70 -15.53
CA GLU A 51 23.20 -49.58 -16.48
C GLU A 51 21.94 -48.69 -16.42
N LEU A 52 20.75 -49.29 -16.36
CA LEU A 52 19.51 -48.54 -16.25
C LEU A 52 19.45 -47.71 -14.97
N VAL A 53 19.86 -48.28 -13.83
CA VAL A 53 19.90 -47.56 -12.54
C VAL A 53 20.91 -46.41 -12.58
N GLU A 54 22.06 -46.62 -13.21
CA GLU A 54 23.07 -45.57 -13.36
C GLU A 54 22.53 -44.39 -14.20
N ARG A 55 21.84 -44.70 -15.30
CA ARG A 55 21.19 -43.70 -16.16
C ARG A 55 20.01 -43.01 -15.48
N ASP A 56 19.20 -43.73 -14.70
CA ASP A 56 18.11 -43.13 -13.91
C ASP A 56 18.68 -42.20 -12.82
N ALA A 57 19.77 -42.60 -12.16
CA ALA A 57 20.43 -41.76 -11.16
C ALA A 57 21.01 -40.48 -11.78
N GLU A 58 21.59 -40.58 -12.98
CA GLU A 58 22.08 -39.43 -13.75
C GLU A 58 20.93 -38.50 -14.16
N ALA A 59 19.86 -39.04 -14.75
CA ALA A 59 18.67 -38.27 -15.13
C ALA A 59 18.03 -37.55 -13.93
N ARG A 60 17.98 -38.20 -12.76
CA ARG A 60 17.49 -37.56 -11.52
C ARG A 60 18.39 -36.41 -11.07
N ARG A 61 19.71 -36.54 -11.20
CA ARG A 61 20.64 -35.45 -10.87
C ARG A 61 20.45 -34.27 -11.80
N GLU A 62 20.29 -34.51 -13.10
CA GLU A 62 20.02 -33.47 -14.09
C GLU A 62 18.69 -32.76 -13.82
N LEU A 63 17.63 -33.51 -13.50
CA LEU A 63 16.33 -32.94 -13.15
C LEU A 63 16.41 -32.08 -11.88
N ILE A 64 17.10 -32.54 -10.84
CA ILE A 64 17.28 -31.76 -9.61
C ILE A 64 18.09 -30.48 -9.90
N ALA A 65 19.15 -30.57 -10.69
CA ALA A 65 19.95 -29.41 -11.08
C ALA A 65 19.11 -28.38 -11.86
N ALA A 66 18.31 -28.83 -12.83
CA ALA A 66 17.41 -27.96 -13.59
C ALA A 66 16.33 -27.32 -12.69
N GLN A 67 15.78 -28.07 -11.74
CA GLN A 67 14.81 -27.52 -10.78
C GLN A 67 15.43 -26.47 -9.85
N GLN A 68 16.67 -26.71 -9.37
CA GLN A 68 17.39 -25.76 -8.54
C GLN A 68 17.66 -24.46 -9.29
N GLU A 69 18.10 -24.57 -10.54
CA GLU A 69 18.35 -23.41 -11.41
C GLU A 69 17.07 -22.58 -11.59
N LEU A 70 15.96 -23.21 -11.99
CA LEU A 70 14.67 -22.51 -12.15
C LEU A 70 14.20 -21.85 -10.84
N THR A 71 14.36 -22.53 -9.70
CA THR A 71 13.98 -21.99 -8.39
C THR A 71 14.85 -20.79 -8.01
N SER A 72 16.15 -20.84 -8.33
CA SER A 72 17.07 -19.73 -8.07
C SER A 72 16.70 -18.49 -8.87
N GLN A 73 16.39 -18.65 -10.16
CA GLN A 73 15.95 -17.56 -11.04
C GLN A 73 14.62 -16.97 -10.55
N LEU A 74 13.66 -17.80 -10.18
CA LEU A 74 12.38 -17.32 -9.62
C LEU A 74 12.58 -16.53 -8.33
N ASN A 75 13.43 -17.00 -7.42
CA ASN A 75 13.73 -16.28 -6.17
C ASN A 75 14.38 -14.92 -6.45
N GLU A 76 15.31 -14.85 -7.40
CA GLU A 76 15.95 -13.59 -7.81
C GLU A 76 14.92 -12.60 -8.37
N HIS A 77 14.07 -13.06 -9.30
CA HIS A 77 12.99 -12.26 -9.86
C HIS A 77 12.00 -11.78 -8.79
N GLN A 78 11.63 -12.68 -7.86
CA GLN A 78 10.68 -12.36 -6.80
C GLN A 78 11.27 -11.33 -5.83
N SER A 79 12.57 -11.41 -5.51
CA SER A 79 13.26 -10.40 -4.71
C SER A 79 13.22 -9.01 -5.36
N ALA A 80 13.50 -8.93 -6.66
CA ALA A 80 13.43 -7.67 -7.40
C ALA A 80 12.02 -7.08 -7.38
N ILE A 81 10.99 -7.92 -7.57
CA ILE A 81 9.59 -7.50 -7.52
C ILE A 81 9.21 -6.99 -6.13
N TYR A 82 9.61 -7.68 -5.05
CA TYR A 82 9.33 -7.22 -3.68
C TYR A 82 9.95 -5.85 -3.42
N THR A 83 11.21 -5.64 -3.82
CA THR A 83 11.87 -4.34 -3.64
C THR A 83 11.17 -3.22 -4.43
N GLY A 84 10.75 -3.50 -5.67
CA GLY A 84 10.03 -2.52 -6.47
C GLY A 84 8.66 -2.20 -5.90
N HIS A 85 7.94 -3.19 -5.37
CA HIS A 85 6.64 -2.98 -4.74
C HIS A 85 6.75 -2.15 -3.46
N ASP A 86 7.77 -2.38 -2.63
CA ASP A 86 7.96 -1.59 -1.40
C ASP A 86 8.29 -0.13 -1.71
N GLN A 87 9.12 0.13 -2.73
CA GLN A 87 9.39 1.48 -3.22
C GLN A 87 8.13 2.17 -3.73
N LEU A 88 7.33 1.50 -4.56
CA LEU A 88 6.08 2.07 -5.08
C LEU A 88 5.05 2.35 -3.96
N GLU A 89 5.00 1.50 -2.93
CA GLU A 89 4.12 1.70 -1.78
C GLU A 89 4.60 2.87 -0.91
N GLN A 90 5.92 3.03 -0.73
CA GLN A 90 6.52 4.21 -0.08
C GLN A 90 6.21 5.49 -0.87
N ASP A 91 6.48 5.51 -2.17
CA ASP A 91 6.18 6.64 -3.05
C ASP A 91 4.69 7.02 -3.00
N ARG A 92 3.80 6.01 -3.01
CA ARG A 92 2.36 6.24 -2.91
C ARG A 92 1.97 6.88 -1.57
N ARG A 93 2.59 6.46 -0.46
CA ARG A 93 2.35 7.04 0.87
C ARG A 93 2.86 8.47 0.94
N GLU A 94 4.05 8.74 0.44
CA GLU A 94 4.61 10.09 0.37
C GLU A 94 3.74 11.02 -0.47
N LEU A 95 3.25 10.55 -1.62
CA LEU A 95 2.38 11.34 -2.49
C LEU A 95 1.01 11.61 -1.84
N ALA A 96 0.46 10.64 -1.08
CA ALA A 96 -0.76 10.84 -0.32
C ALA A 96 -0.57 11.85 0.83
N GLU A 97 0.59 11.84 1.48
CA GLU A 97 0.96 12.81 2.52
C GLU A 97 1.15 14.21 1.95
N GLN A 98 1.83 14.35 0.81
CA GLN A 98 2.03 15.63 0.13
C GLN A 98 0.70 16.26 -0.30
N ARG A 99 -0.23 15.45 -0.82
CA ARG A 99 -1.56 15.92 -1.26
C ARG A 99 -2.43 16.44 -0.11
N HIS A 100 -2.10 16.11 1.14
CA HIS A 100 -2.75 16.68 2.33
C HIS A 100 -2.22 18.09 2.67
N ARG A 101 -1.01 18.47 2.23
CA ARG A 101 -0.39 19.77 2.54
C ARG A 101 -0.67 20.85 1.49
N ASP A 102 -0.85 20.45 0.23
CA ASP A 102 -1.20 21.35 -0.88
C ASP A 102 -2.49 22.18 -0.66
N PRO A 103 -3.61 21.63 -0.17
CA PRO A 103 -4.83 22.43 0.04
C PRO A 103 -4.66 23.48 1.16
N ILE A 104 -3.79 23.23 2.13
CA ILE A 104 -3.56 24.17 3.25
C ILE A 104 -2.87 25.44 2.75
N ILE A 105 -1.87 25.31 1.87
CA ILE A 105 -1.10 26.46 1.36
C ILE A 105 -1.97 27.34 0.47
N ALA A 106 -2.80 26.75 -0.39
CA ALA A 106 -3.70 27.48 -1.27
C ALA A 106 -4.72 28.32 -0.49
N THR A 107 -5.34 27.74 0.55
CA THR A 107 -6.32 28.45 1.39
C THR A 107 -5.70 29.60 2.19
N VAL A 108 -4.47 29.42 2.69
CA VAL A 108 -3.78 30.48 3.46
C VAL A 108 -3.47 31.69 2.58
N ILE A 109 -2.99 31.48 1.35
CA ILE A 109 -2.69 32.59 0.42
C ILE A 109 -3.96 33.37 0.08
N GLN A 110 -5.07 32.65 -0.20
CA GLN A 110 -6.35 33.28 -0.51
C GLN A 110 -6.90 34.09 0.67
N ASN A 111 -6.84 33.54 1.89
CA ASN A 111 -7.30 34.23 3.10
C ASN A 111 -6.46 35.47 3.39
N ILE A 112 -5.13 35.40 3.24
CA ILE A 112 -4.25 36.57 3.40
C ILE A 112 -4.62 37.65 2.37
N GLY A 113 -4.86 37.29 1.11
CA GLY A 113 -5.29 38.23 0.08
C GLY A 113 -6.59 38.95 0.44
N LEU A 114 -7.58 38.22 0.99
CA LEU A 114 -8.87 38.79 1.38
C LEU A 114 -8.73 39.71 2.61
N VAL A 115 -7.92 39.32 3.60
CA VAL A 115 -7.60 40.15 4.77
C VAL A 115 -6.92 41.45 4.33
N ILE A 116 -5.92 41.37 3.44
CA ILE A 116 -5.23 42.56 2.91
C ILE A 116 -6.21 43.43 2.11
N ALA A 117 -7.06 42.84 1.27
CA ALA A 117 -8.06 43.55 0.48
C ALA A 117 -9.09 44.28 1.37
N CYS A 118 -9.41 43.74 2.56
CA CYS A 118 -10.30 44.38 3.53
C CYS A 118 -9.58 45.45 4.38
N LEU A 119 -8.33 45.21 4.76
CA LEU A 119 -7.53 46.15 5.55
C LEU A 119 -7.08 47.38 4.75
N LEU A 120 -6.81 47.24 3.45
CA LEU A 120 -6.42 48.34 2.57
C LEU A 120 -7.39 49.52 2.59
N PRO A 121 -8.70 49.35 2.29
CA PRO A 121 -9.65 50.46 2.31
C PRO A 121 -9.83 51.04 3.72
N LEU A 122 -9.72 50.20 4.77
CA LEU A 122 -9.80 50.66 6.14
C LEU A 122 -8.60 51.52 6.54
N LEU A 123 -7.39 51.14 6.15
CA LEU A 123 -6.17 51.93 6.34
C LEU A 123 -6.25 53.26 5.58
N VAL A 124 -6.75 53.26 4.35
CA VAL A 124 -6.97 54.48 3.57
C VAL A 124 -7.98 55.40 4.27
N ALA A 125 -9.11 54.86 4.75
CA ALA A 125 -10.10 55.64 5.48
C ALA A 125 -9.52 56.25 6.77
N VAL A 126 -8.77 55.46 7.54
CA VAL A 126 -8.07 55.94 8.75
C VAL A 126 -7.06 57.02 8.38
N GLN A 127 -6.24 56.83 7.35
CA GLN A 127 -5.27 57.82 6.87
C GLN A 127 -5.95 59.13 6.47
N VAL A 128 -7.06 59.09 5.73
CA VAL A 128 -7.82 60.29 5.35
C VAL A 128 -8.39 61.01 6.57
N ILE A 129 -8.96 60.28 7.53
CA ILE A 129 -9.49 60.87 8.77
C ILE A 129 -8.36 61.49 9.59
N TRP A 130 -7.24 60.79 9.74
CA TRP A 130 -6.06 61.28 10.45
C TRP A 130 -5.44 62.49 9.77
N GLN A 131 -5.41 62.49 8.44
CA GLN A 131 -4.94 63.63 7.66
C GLN A 131 -5.89 64.81 7.79
N MET A 132 -7.21 64.63 7.73
CA MET A 132 -8.18 65.72 7.94
C MET A 132 -8.15 66.26 9.38
N GLN A 133 -7.87 65.42 10.37
CA GLN A 133 -7.70 65.85 11.75
C GLN A 133 -6.34 66.53 11.99
N SER A 134 -5.25 66.02 11.38
CA SER A 134 -3.92 66.64 11.48
C SER A 134 -3.80 67.91 10.63
N GLN A 135 -4.66 68.01 9.61
CA GLN A 135 -4.88 69.18 8.77
C GLN A 135 -6.09 69.93 9.32
N GLU A 136 -6.21 70.04 10.64
CA GLU A 136 -7.28 70.82 11.24
C GLU A 136 -7.21 72.27 10.69
N PRO A 137 -8.40 72.83 10.39
CA PRO A 137 -8.56 74.13 9.78
C PRO A 137 -8.06 75.15 10.79
N ASP A 138 -7.10 75.98 10.38
CA ASP A 138 -6.69 77.23 11.01
C ASP A 138 -7.22 77.38 12.44
N HIS A 139 -6.69 76.57 13.36
CA HIS A 139 -7.21 76.49 14.73
C HIS A 139 -7.17 77.83 15.42
N ALA A 140 -6.30 78.73 14.96
CA ALA A 140 -6.26 80.11 15.35
C ALA A 140 -7.55 80.85 14.92
N ALA A 141 -8.01 80.71 13.68
CA ALA A 141 -9.24 81.33 13.19
C ALA A 141 -10.51 80.74 13.79
N VAL A 142 -10.57 79.42 14.02
CA VAL A 142 -11.75 78.77 14.63
C VAL A 142 -11.80 79.02 16.14
N ALA A 143 -10.64 79.01 16.82
CA ALA A 143 -10.56 79.42 18.22
C ALA A 143 -10.89 80.91 18.37
N GLU A 144 -10.36 81.78 17.50
CA GLU A 144 -10.70 83.21 17.49
C GLU A 144 -12.19 83.44 17.25
N LEU A 145 -12.81 82.77 16.27
CA LEU A 145 -14.24 82.86 15.99
C LEU A 145 -15.09 82.36 17.18
N LEU A 146 -14.70 81.28 17.85
CA LEU A 146 -15.37 80.78 19.04
C LEU A 146 -15.18 81.71 20.25
N THR A 147 -14.00 82.29 20.46
CA THR A 147 -13.81 83.35 21.47
C THR A 147 -14.59 84.61 21.13
N LEU A 148 -14.71 84.97 19.85
CA LEU A 148 -15.50 86.12 19.40
C LEU A 148 -16.99 85.90 19.67
N GLU A 149 -17.51 84.69 19.44
CA GLU A 149 -18.89 84.28 19.77
C GLU A 149 -19.13 84.21 21.28
N LEU A 150 -18.21 83.61 22.06
CA LEU A 150 -18.34 83.52 23.52
C LEU A 150 -18.19 84.86 24.25
N THR A 151 -17.53 85.86 23.63
CA THR A 151 -17.29 87.18 24.22
C THR A 151 -18.24 88.26 23.66
N SER A 152 -19.04 87.94 22.64
CA SER A 152 -20.04 88.86 22.07
C SER A 152 -21.36 88.78 22.83
N GLU A 153 -21.97 89.94 23.10
CA GLU A 153 -23.20 90.08 23.90
C GLU A 153 -24.49 89.62 23.18
N GLU A 154 -24.41 89.27 21.89
CA GLU A 154 -25.49 88.64 21.10
C GLU A 154 -24.94 87.52 20.19
N PRO A 155 -25.15 86.23 20.51
CA PRO A 155 -24.76 85.12 19.65
C PRO A 155 -25.73 85.01 18.46
N LEU A 156 -25.21 85.07 17.23
CA LEU A 156 -26.03 85.08 16.01
C LEU A 156 -26.47 83.66 15.59
N LEU A 157 -25.80 82.61 16.10
CA LEU A 157 -25.98 81.24 15.64
C LEU A 157 -26.54 80.27 16.70
N LEU A 158 -26.82 80.73 17.92
CA LEU A 158 -27.57 79.97 18.93
C LEU A 158 -28.96 80.60 19.09
N PRO A 159 -30.06 79.86 18.87
CA PRO A 159 -31.39 80.39 19.17
C PRO A 159 -31.50 80.56 20.69
N GLY A 160 -31.34 81.80 21.15
CA GLY A 160 -31.59 82.17 22.54
C GLY A 160 -33.04 81.82 22.92
N PRO A 161 -33.31 81.42 24.18
CA PRO A 161 -34.62 81.01 24.63
C PRO A 161 -35.53 82.24 24.81
N ARG A 162 -35.96 82.86 23.71
CA ARG A 162 -37.00 83.90 23.70
C ARG A 162 -38.32 83.43 23.09
N LEU A 163 -38.57 82.12 23.11
CA LEU A 163 -39.84 81.53 22.68
C LEU A 163 -40.93 81.52 23.77
N ARG A 164 -40.71 82.16 24.93
CA ARG A 164 -41.69 82.18 26.04
C ARG A 164 -42.39 83.52 26.30
N GLN A 165 -41.94 84.63 25.71
CA GLN A 165 -42.55 85.94 25.93
C GLN A 165 -43.58 86.34 24.86
N SER A 166 -43.48 85.84 23.62
CA SER A 166 -44.48 86.13 22.59
C SER A 166 -45.80 85.40 22.81
N MET A 167 -45.79 84.24 23.48
CA MET A 167 -47.02 83.47 23.73
C MET A 167 -47.90 84.08 24.84
N LEU A 168 -47.32 84.85 25.77
CA LEU A 168 -48.08 85.49 26.86
C LEU A 168 -48.62 86.89 26.51
N ALA A 169 -48.10 87.52 25.45
CA ALA A 169 -48.62 88.79 24.95
C ALA A 169 -49.81 88.60 23.98
N GLN A 170 -49.92 87.43 23.34
CA GLN A 170 -50.95 87.18 22.33
C GLN A 170 -52.29 86.69 22.93
N GLU A 171 -52.33 86.24 24.18
CA GLU A 171 -53.58 85.84 24.86
C GLU A 171 -54.32 87.01 25.55
N GLY A 172 -53.77 88.22 25.55
CA GLY A 172 -54.33 89.39 26.24
C GLY A 172 -55.11 90.39 25.37
N GLU A 173 -55.03 90.31 24.03
CA GLU A 173 -55.45 91.41 23.14
C GLU A 173 -56.55 91.10 22.13
N GLU A 174 -57.07 89.86 22.04
CA GLU A 174 -58.25 89.54 21.20
C GLU A 174 -59.45 88.97 21.97
N THR A 175 -59.45 89.07 23.30
CA THR A 175 -60.68 89.02 24.12
C THR A 175 -61.28 90.41 24.34
N LEU A 176 -61.37 91.26 23.31
CA LEU A 176 -62.09 92.54 23.41
C LEU A 176 -62.41 93.18 22.05
N SER A 177 -63.27 92.55 21.24
CA SER A 177 -64.29 93.26 20.45
C SER A 177 -65.21 92.28 19.71
N THR A 178 -66.20 91.81 20.46
CA THR A 178 -67.57 91.57 19.99
C THR A 178 -68.22 92.87 19.51
#